data_AF-A0A956FSK9-F1
#
_entry.id   AF-A0A956FSK9-F1
#
_cell.length_a   1.000
_cell.length_b   1.000
_cell.length_c   1.000
_cell.angle_alpha   90.00
_cell.angle_beta   90.00
_cell.angle_gamma   90.00
#
_symmetry.space_group_name_H-M   'P 1'
#
loop_
_entity.id
_entity.type
_entity.pdbx_description
1 polymer ?
#
loop_
_entity_poly.entity_id
_entity_poly.type
_entity_poly.pdbx_seq_one_letter_code
_entity_poly.pdbx_strand_id
1 'polypeptide(L)'
;DVDVGYVLTGDDADVVRFRDAGKHNLDVARTWTLLQSFVATGYVRIIFVDTSIQRLLYNHAREAGADEATLEKLLQYPRGENFPGGLIRDWPGHRNHFHVRFGPPPASRD
;
A
#
# COMPACT_ATOMS: atom_id res chain seq x y z
N ASP A 1 15.51 -0.52 2.97
CA ASP A 1 14.08 -0.86 3.08
C ASP A 1 13.56 -0.26 4.38
N VAL A 2 12.24 -0.09 4.53
CA VAL A 2 11.61 0.39 5.77
C VAL A 2 10.26 -0.27 6.00
N ASP A 3 9.97 -0.65 7.25
CA ASP A 3 8.65 -1.08 7.68
C ASP A 3 7.90 0.09 8.31
N VAL A 4 6.65 0.27 7.91
CA VAL A 4 5.81 1.39 8.33
C VAL A 4 4.45 0.86 8.77
N GLY A 5 3.98 1.30 9.93
CA GLY A 5 2.64 0.97 10.40
C GLY A 5 1.56 1.58 9.51
N TYR A 6 0.42 0.90 9.41
CA TYR A 6 -0.75 1.50 8.75
C TYR A 6 -1.26 2.71 9.55
N VAL A 7 -1.97 3.61 8.87
CA VAL A 7 -2.70 4.66 9.58
C VAL A 7 -3.98 4.05 10.11
N LEU A 8 -4.12 4.03 11.43
CA LEU A 8 -5.25 3.39 12.12
C LEU A 8 -6.24 4.43 12.66
N THR A 9 -7.42 3.96 13.04
CA THR A 9 -8.53 4.75 13.58
C THR A 9 -9.10 4.09 14.83
N GLY A 10 -10.00 4.80 15.52
CA GLY A 10 -10.65 4.31 16.73
C GLY A 10 -9.64 4.15 17.87
N ASP A 11 -9.81 3.08 18.64
CA ASP A 11 -8.96 2.80 19.82
C ASP A 11 -7.49 2.52 19.45
N ASP A 12 -7.20 2.23 18.18
CA ASP A 12 -5.86 1.98 17.67
C ASP A 12 -5.17 3.23 17.09
N ALA A 13 -5.83 4.41 17.07
CA ALA A 13 -5.33 5.59 16.35
C ALA A 13 -3.96 6.11 16.84
N ASP A 14 -3.67 5.97 18.14
CA ASP A 14 -2.45 6.48 18.77
C ASP A 14 -1.46 5.35 19.16
N VAL A 15 -1.62 4.15 18.60
CA VAL A 15 -0.75 3.03 18.92
C VAL A 15 0.66 3.24 18.33
N VAL A 16 1.68 3.06 19.16
CA VAL A 16 3.08 3.22 18.76
C VAL A 16 3.76 1.92 18.30
N ARG A 17 3.01 0.80 18.31
CA ARG A 17 3.45 -0.52 17.85
C ARG A 17 2.62 -0.95 16.65
N PHE A 18 3.18 -1.80 15.79
CA PHE A 18 2.42 -2.41 14.71
C PHE A 18 1.21 -3.18 15.25
N ARG A 19 0.08 -2.99 14.57
CA ARG A 19 -1.21 -3.63 14.85
C ARG A 19 -1.81 -4.09 13.55
N ASP A 20 -2.42 -5.27 13.57
CA ASP A 20 -3.13 -5.80 12.42
C ASP A 20 -4.19 -4.79 11.97
N ALA A 21 -4.11 -4.41 10.69
CA ALA A 21 -5.11 -3.58 10.07
C ALA A 21 -6.25 -4.44 9.49
N GLY A 22 -7.40 -3.78 9.32
CA GLY A 22 -8.53 -4.32 8.59
C GLY A 22 -9.67 -3.33 8.55
N LYS A 23 -10.84 -3.79 8.07
CA LYS A 23 -12.03 -2.95 7.88
C LYS A 23 -12.47 -2.17 9.14
N HIS A 24 -12.16 -2.68 10.33
CA HIS A 24 -12.63 -2.11 11.60
C HIS A 24 -11.72 -1.00 12.16
N ASN A 25 -10.45 -0.95 11.76
CA ASN A 25 -9.47 -0.02 12.35
C ASN A 25 -8.57 0.68 11.32
N LEU A 26 -8.61 0.33 10.03
CA LEU A 26 -7.78 0.99 9.01
C LEU A 26 -8.37 2.34 8.59
N ASP A 27 -7.59 3.41 8.69
CA ASP A 27 -7.86 4.64 7.97
C ASP A 27 -7.49 4.44 6.49
N VAL A 28 -8.45 3.97 5.69
CA VAL A 28 -8.19 3.60 4.29
C VAL A 28 -7.72 4.81 3.49
N ALA A 29 -8.34 5.99 3.70
CA ALA A 29 -8.01 7.21 2.97
C ALA A 29 -6.59 7.69 3.29
N ARG A 30 -6.25 7.83 4.58
CA ARG A 30 -4.90 8.30 4.98
C ARG A 30 -3.82 7.28 4.65
N THR A 31 -4.10 5.98 4.82
CA THR A 31 -3.17 4.93 4.40
C THR A 31 -2.94 4.98 2.89
N TRP A 32 -3.99 5.15 2.09
CA TRP A 32 -3.88 5.30 0.64
C TRP A 32 -3.05 6.53 0.25
N THR A 33 -3.27 7.69 0.88
CA THR A 33 -2.45 8.89 0.66
C THR A 33 -0.98 8.66 1.03
N LEU A 34 -0.71 7.97 2.14
CA LEU A 34 0.67 7.66 2.56
C LEU A 34 1.39 6.77 1.54
N LEU A 35 0.74 5.70 1.07
CA LEU A 35 1.29 4.80 0.06
C LEU A 35 1.55 5.53 -1.26
N GLN A 36 0.60 6.35 -1.72
CA GLN A 36 0.78 7.20 -2.90
C GLN A 36 1.96 8.17 -2.73
N SER A 37 2.18 8.70 -1.52
CA SER A 37 3.30 9.60 -1.24
C SER A 37 4.65 8.89 -1.43
N PHE A 38 4.76 7.63 -1.00
CA PHE A 38 5.96 6.81 -1.30
C PHE A 38 6.12 6.60 -2.80
N VAL A 39 5.06 6.19 -3.51
CA VAL A 39 5.10 5.94 -4.96
C VAL A 39 5.51 7.19 -5.74
N ALA A 40 4.97 8.36 -5.37
CA ALA A 40 5.22 9.64 -6.04
C ALA A 40 6.69 10.08 -5.99
N THR A 41 7.47 9.56 -5.04
CA THR A 41 8.91 9.86 -4.97
C THR A 41 9.66 9.35 -6.21
N GLY A 42 9.17 8.28 -6.86
CA GLY A 42 9.88 7.60 -7.94
C GLY A 42 11.04 6.71 -7.49
N TYR A 43 11.29 6.60 -6.18
CA TYR A 43 12.35 5.76 -5.60
C TYR A 43 11.84 4.40 -5.12
N VAL A 44 10.54 4.12 -5.22
CA VAL A 44 9.97 2.83 -4.79
C VAL A 44 10.24 1.77 -5.85
N ARG A 45 10.84 0.65 -5.42
CA ARG A 45 10.93 -0.57 -6.23
C ARG A 45 9.70 -1.46 -6.05
N ILE A 46 9.27 -1.64 -4.81
CA ILE A 46 8.10 -2.44 -4.43
C ILE A 46 7.64 -2.08 -3.02
N ILE A 47 6.34 -2.19 -2.76
CA ILE A 47 5.74 -2.11 -1.43
C ILE A 47 5.02 -3.43 -1.15
N PHE A 48 5.30 -4.08 -0.03
CA PHE A 48 4.55 -5.26 0.39
C PHE A 48 3.39 -4.88 1.32
N VAL A 49 2.19 -5.30 0.96
CA VAL A 49 0.92 -5.04 1.65
C VAL A 49 0.06 -6.29 1.55
N ASP A 50 -0.48 -6.76 2.67
CA ASP A 50 -1.36 -7.93 2.70
C ASP A 50 -2.55 -7.79 1.74
N THR A 51 -2.89 -8.84 0.99
CA THR A 51 -3.98 -8.85 0.00
C THR A 51 -5.32 -8.35 0.57
N SER A 52 -5.63 -8.63 1.84
CA SER A 52 -6.88 -8.18 2.45
C SER A 52 -6.93 -6.66 2.63
N ILE A 53 -5.78 -6.01 2.82
CA ILE A 53 -5.62 -4.56 2.90
C ILE A 53 -5.62 -3.97 1.48
N GLN A 54 -4.93 -4.59 0.52
CA GLN A 54 -4.97 -4.17 -0.88
C GLN A 54 -6.41 -4.07 -1.41
N ARG A 55 -7.28 -5.02 -1.05
CA ARG A 55 -8.70 -4.97 -1.41
C ARG A 55 -9.43 -3.74 -0.86
N LEU A 56 -9.16 -3.33 0.37
CA LEU A 56 -9.75 -2.12 0.96
C LEU A 56 -9.29 -0.86 0.21
N LEU A 57 -7.98 -0.79 -0.08
CA LEU A 57 -7.38 0.30 -0.83
C LEU A 57 -7.89 0.38 -2.27
N TYR A 58 -8.01 -0.76 -2.95
CA TYR A 58 -8.55 -0.87 -4.30
C TYR A 58 -9.97 -0.32 -4.37
N ASN A 59 -10.85 -0.76 -3.46
CA ASN A 59 -12.24 -0.29 -3.43
C ASN A 59 -12.31 1.22 -3.18
N HIS A 60 -11.55 1.73 -2.21
CA HIS A 60 -11.48 3.16 -1.94
C HIS A 60 -11.01 3.96 -3.16
N ALA A 61 -9.96 3.50 -3.85
CA ALA A 61 -9.43 4.19 -5.01
C ALA A 61 -10.40 4.15 -6.21
N ARG A 62 -11.11 3.03 -6.44
CA ARG A 62 -12.18 2.93 -7.43
C ARG A 62 -13.34 3.89 -7.13
N GLU A 63 -13.78 3.96 -5.87
CA GLU A 63 -14.82 4.89 -5.42
C GLU A 63 -14.37 6.36 -5.59
N ALA A 64 -13.08 6.63 -5.40
CA ALA A 64 -12.47 7.94 -5.65
C ALA A 64 -12.22 8.25 -7.15
N GLY A 65 -12.61 7.35 -8.07
CA GLY A 65 -12.55 7.58 -9.51
C GLY A 65 -11.28 7.12 -10.22
N ALA A 66 -10.39 6.36 -9.55
CA ALA A 66 -9.23 5.78 -10.22
C ALA A 66 -9.66 4.76 -11.29
N ASP A 67 -9.08 4.88 -12.49
CA ASP A 67 -9.30 3.93 -13.56
C ASP A 67 -8.57 2.60 -13.32
N GLU A 68 -9.00 1.56 -14.03
CA GLU A 68 -8.47 0.20 -13.86
C GLU A 68 -6.98 0.14 -14.25
N ALA A 69 -6.58 0.81 -15.34
CA ALA A 69 -5.20 0.83 -15.81
C ALA A 69 -4.23 1.47 -14.80
N THR A 70 -4.67 2.49 -14.06
CA THR A 70 -3.89 3.09 -12.97
C THR A 70 -3.76 2.11 -11.80
N LEU A 71 -4.85 1.44 -11.43
CA LEU A 71 -4.83 0.48 -10.33
C LEU A 71 -4.01 -0.76 -10.65
N GLU A 72 -4.03 -1.26 -11.88
CA GLU A 72 -3.19 -2.38 -12.31
C GLU A 72 -1.68 -2.06 -12.24
N LYS A 73 -1.30 -0.80 -12.46
CA LYS A 73 0.08 -0.36 -12.27
C LYS A 73 0.47 -0.27 -10.80
N LEU A 74 -0.48 0.09 -9.93
CA LEU A 74 -0.24 0.34 -8.52
C LEU A 74 -0.37 -0.93 -7.67
N LEU A 75 -1.44 -1.68 -7.79
CA LEU A 75 -1.82 -2.80 -6.92
C LEU A 75 -1.74 -4.14 -7.67
N GLN A 76 -1.28 -5.18 -6.98
CA GLN A 76 -1.36 -6.55 -7.47
C GLN A 76 -2.80 -7.06 -7.44
N TYR A 77 -3.55 -6.77 -6.36
CA TYR A 77 -4.98 -7.05 -6.28
C TYR A 77 -5.75 -6.35 -7.42
N PRO A 78 -6.72 -7.01 -8.10
CA PRO A 78 -7.34 -8.30 -7.75
C PRO A 78 -6.66 -9.55 -8.36
N ARG A 79 -5.45 -9.43 -8.92
CA ARG A 79 -4.71 -10.57 -9.45
C ARG A 79 -4.16 -11.42 -8.29
N GLY A 80 -3.97 -12.71 -8.55
CA GLY A 80 -3.48 -13.66 -7.54
C GLY A 80 -2.01 -13.45 -7.14
N GLU A 81 -1.61 -14.07 -6.03
CA GLU A 81 -0.31 -13.93 -5.36
C GLU A 81 0.92 -14.13 -6.26
N ASN A 82 0.78 -14.92 -7.33
CA ASN A 82 1.85 -15.20 -8.29
C ASN A 82 1.97 -14.17 -9.43
N PHE A 83 1.09 -13.17 -9.49
CA PHE A 83 1.14 -12.14 -10.54
C PHE A 83 2.29 -11.16 -10.28
N PRO A 84 3.29 -11.02 -11.17
CA PRO A 84 4.47 -10.19 -10.90
C PRO A 84 4.25 -8.68 -11.15
N GLY A 85 3.01 -8.24 -11.38
CA GLY A 85 2.67 -6.83 -11.64
C GLY A 85 2.30 -6.04 -10.39
N GLY A 86 2.07 -4.73 -10.56
CA GLY A 86 1.82 -3.78 -9.47
C GLY A 86 3.10 -3.32 -8.77
N LEU A 87 3.11 -2.11 -8.24
CA LEU A 87 4.15 -1.63 -7.31
C LEU A 87 3.88 -2.08 -5.87
N ILE A 88 2.62 -2.27 -5.51
CA ILE A 88 2.13 -2.74 -4.22
C ILE A 88 1.72 -4.20 -4.40
N ARG A 89 2.41 -5.12 -3.71
CA ARG A 89 2.22 -6.57 -3.87
C ARG A 89 2.02 -7.27 -2.54
N ASP A 90 1.45 -8.45 -2.62
CA ASP A 90 1.27 -9.29 -1.46
C ASP A 90 2.58 -9.99 -1.07
N TRP A 91 2.73 -10.18 0.24
CA TRP A 91 3.72 -11.06 0.82
C TRP A 91 3.24 -11.44 2.23
N PRO A 92 3.33 -12.72 2.65
CA PRO A 92 2.86 -13.15 3.96
C PRO A 92 3.46 -12.30 5.11
N GLY A 93 2.61 -11.84 6.03
CA GLY A 93 3.02 -11.12 7.25
C GLY A 93 2.82 -9.60 7.25
N HIS A 94 2.37 -9.00 6.14
CA HIS A 94 2.23 -7.53 6.00
C HIS A 94 0.83 -7.03 6.36
N ARG A 95 0.19 -7.66 7.36
CA ARG A 95 -1.15 -7.24 7.84
C ARG A 95 -1.08 -6.16 8.91
N ASN A 96 0.03 -6.05 9.65
CA ASN A 96 0.22 -5.04 10.70
C ASN A 96 1.17 -3.89 10.35
N HIS A 97 1.86 -4.00 9.22
CA HIS A 97 2.72 -2.99 8.62
C HIS A 97 2.76 -3.20 7.10
N PHE A 98 3.26 -2.22 6.37
CA PHE A 98 3.70 -2.39 5.00
C PHE A 98 5.21 -2.19 4.92
N HIS A 99 5.84 -2.90 3.99
CA HIS A 99 7.29 -2.85 3.78
C HIS A 99 7.61 -2.13 2.48
N VAL A 100 8.41 -1.07 2.53
CA VAL A 100 8.85 -0.33 1.34
C VAL A 100 10.29 -0.72 1.01
N ARG A 101 10.49 -1.28 -0.18
CA ARG A 101 11.81 -1.46 -0.79
C ARG A 101 12.09 -0.34 -1.77
N PHE A 102 13.20 0.35 -1.56
CA PHE A 102 13.67 1.40 -2.46
C PHE A 102 14.50 0.82 -3.60
N GLY A 103 14.36 1.42 -4.78
CA GLY A 103 15.20 1.19 -5.93
C GLY A 103 16.38 2.17 -5.99
N PRO A 104 17.22 2.08 -7.03
CA PRO A 104 18.14 3.16 -7.34
C PRO A 104 17.36 4.46 -7.60
N PRO A 105 18.02 5.62 -7.49
CA PRO A 105 17.42 6.88 -7.92
C PRO A 105 16.86 6.74 -9.34
N PRO A 106 15.69 7.33 -9.65
CA PRO A 106 15.30 7.49 -11.04
C PRO A 106 16.43 8.23 -11.77
N ALA A 107 16.70 7.84 -13.03
CA ALA A 107 17.63 8.59 -13.87
C ALA A 107 17.24 10.07 -13.82
N SER A 108 18.23 10.97 -13.70
CA SER A 108 17.98 12.39 -13.50
C SER A 108 16.94 12.88 -14.50
N ARG A 109 15.93 13.60 -13.98
CA ARG A 109 15.07 14.41 -14.83
C ARG A 109 15.88 15.65 -15.18
N ASP A 110 16.73 15.52 -16.18
CA ASP A 110 17.35 16.66 -16.87
C ASP A 110 16.26 17.45 -17.62
#